data_AF-A0A822B5L9-F1
#
_entry.id   AF-A0A822B5L9-F1
#
_cell.length_a   1.000
_cell.length_b   1.000
_cell.length_c   1.000
_cell.angle_alpha   90.00
_cell.angle_beta   90.00
_cell.angle_gamma   90.00
#
_symmetry.space_group_name_H-M   'P 1'
#
loop_
_entity.id
_entity.type
_entity.pdbx_description
1 polymer ?
#
loop_
_entity_poly.entity_id
_entity_poly.type
_entity_poly.pdbx_seq_one_letter_code
_entity_poly.pdbx_strand_id
1 'polypeptide(L)'
;MLLRHRGWEQVAQTKTKRSTVISILRWTLLRHVTQSLDQINDEDTKKNILWEEIYLCDEEARRERFRCRIEKRKEIIAAMSDSNRLESPFHRTIFATLDMKYNPQPRQSYFSSLFQKVFRCFKHIDRVHSPAYIIISDLSHNFQTCNHLLPHEHSTYFHSTRDLYIDLFDKDRLIYLTPDSSNEMTHFDHMMLFIFLEEYMMMK
;
A
#
# COMPACT_ATOMS: atom_id res chain seq x y z
N MET A 1 27.37 -22.43 14.12
CA MET A 1 27.16 -21.46 13.03
C MET A 1 26.09 -20.45 13.47
N LEU A 2 26.45 -19.53 14.38
CA LEU A 2 25.52 -18.63 15.12
C LEU A 2 25.95 -17.16 14.97
N LEU A 3 26.12 -16.68 13.73
CA LEU A 3 26.63 -15.32 13.47
C LEU A 3 25.82 -14.49 12.45
N ARG A 4 24.61 -14.89 12.05
CA ARG A 4 23.82 -14.15 11.04
C ARG A 4 22.58 -13.40 11.52
N HIS A 5 22.20 -13.49 12.80
CA HIS A 5 21.02 -12.80 13.32
C HIS A 5 21.23 -11.32 13.70
N ARG A 6 22.47 -10.82 13.79
CA ARG A 6 22.77 -9.45 14.30
C ARG A 6 22.56 -8.30 13.31
N GLY A 7 22.46 -8.59 12.01
CA GLY A 7 22.38 -7.54 10.98
C GLY A 7 21.03 -6.83 10.91
N TRP A 8 19.92 -7.56 11.10
CA TRP A 8 18.57 -7.03 10.95
C TRP A 8 18.12 -6.19 12.16
N GLU A 9 18.54 -6.56 13.36
CA GLU A 9 18.28 -5.77 14.58
C GLU A 9 18.97 -4.40 14.52
N GLN A 10 20.18 -4.31 13.95
CA GLN A 10 20.89 -3.03 13.81
C GLN A 10 20.21 -2.08 12.80
N VAL A 11 19.66 -2.61 11.69
CA VAL A 11 18.94 -1.79 10.70
C VAL A 11 17.57 -1.35 11.23
N ALA A 12 16.87 -2.21 11.97
CA ALA A 12 15.62 -1.86 12.64
C ALA A 12 15.83 -0.86 13.79
N GLN A 13 16.91 -1.00 14.58
CA GLN A 13 17.28 -0.06 15.65
C GLN A 13 17.73 1.30 15.12
N THR A 14 18.38 1.37 13.96
CA THR A 14 18.82 2.65 13.37
C THR A 14 17.66 3.41 12.72
N LYS A 15 16.71 2.72 12.06
CA LYS A 15 15.48 3.34 11.53
C LYS A 15 14.59 3.88 12.67
N THR A 16 14.41 3.13 13.76
CA THR A 16 13.65 3.61 14.94
C THR A 16 14.32 4.79 15.63
N LYS A 17 15.66 4.76 15.83
CA LYS A 17 16.40 5.90 16.40
C LYS A 17 16.25 7.19 15.60
N ARG A 18 16.29 7.12 14.26
CA ARG A 18 16.07 8.32 13.41
C ARG A 18 14.66 8.89 13.55
N SER A 19 13.63 8.03 13.59
CA SER A 19 12.24 8.44 13.81
C SER A 19 12.06 9.14 15.17
N THR A 20 12.69 8.61 16.22
CA THR A 20 12.62 9.20 17.57
C THR A 20 13.32 10.56 17.63
N VAL A 21 14.50 10.69 17.01
CA VAL A 21 15.25 11.97 16.97
C VAL A 21 14.46 13.05 16.22
N ILE A 22 13.85 12.72 15.08
CA ILE A 22 13.02 13.68 14.32
C ILE A 22 11.79 14.08 15.14
N SER A 23 11.16 13.13 15.84
CA SER A 23 10.03 13.41 16.72
C SER A 23 10.41 14.35 17.88
N ILE A 24 11.59 14.15 18.49
CA ILE A 24 12.11 15.00 19.57
C ILE A 24 12.44 16.41 19.07
N LEU A 25 13.09 16.54 17.92
CA LEU A 25 13.41 17.84 17.31
C LEU A 25 12.12 18.62 16.99
N ARG A 26 11.10 17.94 16.45
CA ARG A 26 9.80 18.55 16.18
C ARG A 26 9.10 19.04 17.44
N TRP A 27 9.06 18.25 18.51
CA TRP A 27 8.50 18.68 19.78
C TRP A 27 9.26 19.86 20.38
N THR A 28 10.59 19.88 20.24
CA THR A 28 11.43 20.98 20.71
C THR A 28 11.15 22.27 19.93
N LEU A 29 11.07 22.19 18.60
CA LEU A 29 10.73 23.31 17.72
C LEU A 29 9.32 23.84 17.99
N LEU A 30 8.32 22.96 18.08
CA LEU A 30 6.94 23.34 18.39
C LEU A 30 6.87 24.05 19.75
N ARG A 31 7.56 23.53 20.77
CA ARG A 31 7.64 24.17 22.08
C ARG A 31 8.28 25.56 22.00
N HIS A 32 9.32 25.72 21.18
CA HIS A 32 9.98 27.00 21.01
C HIS A 32 9.08 28.02 20.29
N VAL A 33 8.40 27.60 19.22
CA VAL A 33 7.37 28.42 18.53
C VAL A 33 6.28 28.83 19.51
N THR A 34 5.79 27.91 20.36
CA THR A 34 4.76 28.22 21.35
C THR A 34 5.23 29.27 22.37
N GLN A 35 6.48 29.19 22.82
CA GLN A 35 7.07 30.20 23.71
C GLN A 35 7.30 31.55 23.04
N SER A 36 7.62 31.58 21.75
CA SER A 36 7.75 32.82 20.98
C SER A 36 6.38 33.46 20.70
N LEU A 37 5.32 32.66 20.60
CA LEU A 37 3.95 33.15 20.41
C LEU A 37 3.42 33.89 21.64
N ASP A 38 3.94 33.62 22.86
CA ASP A 38 3.58 34.38 24.06
C ASP A 38 3.95 35.88 23.98
N GLN A 39 4.86 36.25 23.06
CA GLN A 39 5.27 37.65 22.84
C GLN A 39 4.35 38.41 21.87
N ILE A 40 3.44 37.71 21.18
CA ILE A 40 2.46 38.33 20.29
C ILE A 40 1.24 38.70 21.14
N ASN A 41 0.67 39.90 20.99
CA ASN A 41 -0.55 40.28 21.74
C ASN A 41 -1.83 39.99 20.96
N ASP A 42 -1.74 39.85 19.64
CA ASP A 42 -2.89 39.55 18.79
C ASP A 42 -3.18 38.05 18.75
N GLU A 43 -4.29 37.67 19.39
CA GLU A 43 -4.74 36.28 19.49
C GLU A 43 -5.10 35.66 18.13
N ASP A 44 -5.57 36.47 17.16
CA ASP A 44 -5.91 35.94 15.83
C ASP A 44 -4.66 35.65 15.01
N THR A 45 -3.63 36.52 15.07
CA THR A 45 -2.31 36.24 14.50
C THR A 45 -1.67 35.00 15.14
N LYS A 46 -1.74 34.83 16.47
CA LYS A 46 -1.25 33.60 17.13
C LYS A 46 -1.93 32.36 16.60
N LYS A 47 -3.26 32.38 16.50
CA LYS A 47 -4.04 31.23 16.01
C LYS A 47 -3.66 30.89 14.57
N ASN A 48 -3.51 31.88 13.69
CA ASN A 48 -3.13 31.64 12.31
C ASN A 48 -1.74 30.99 12.19
N ILE A 49 -0.74 31.49 12.94
CA ILE A 49 0.62 30.91 12.94
C ILE A 49 0.61 29.47 13.49
N LEU A 50 -0.12 29.22 14.58
CA LEU A 50 -0.27 27.88 15.16
C LEU A 50 -0.94 26.90 14.18
N TRP A 51 -1.99 27.37 13.49
CA TRP A 51 -2.70 26.57 12.49
C TRP A 51 -1.84 26.23 11.28
N GLU A 52 -1.09 27.20 10.76
CA GLU A 52 -0.16 26.97 9.64
C GLU A 52 0.93 25.97 10.02
N GLU A 53 1.54 26.08 11.20
CA GLU A 53 2.57 25.14 11.64
C GLU A 53 2.04 23.74 11.96
N ILE A 54 0.87 23.63 12.59
CA ILE A 54 0.20 22.34 12.80
C ILE A 54 -0.13 21.69 11.45
N TYR A 55 -0.64 22.48 10.50
CA TYR A 55 -1.02 22.01 9.17
C TYR A 55 0.21 21.53 8.37
N LEU A 56 1.29 22.32 8.34
CA LEU A 56 2.55 21.95 7.69
C LEU A 56 3.17 20.71 8.33
N CYS A 57 3.14 20.60 9.66
CA CYS A 57 3.60 19.42 10.39
C CYS A 57 2.81 18.15 10.02
N ASP A 58 1.48 18.23 9.89
CA ASP A 58 0.66 17.08 9.51
C ASP A 58 0.83 16.73 8.03
N GLU A 59 0.98 17.72 7.15
CA GLU A 59 1.23 17.47 5.73
C GLU A 59 2.58 16.79 5.51
N GLU A 60 3.64 17.26 6.16
CA GLU A 60 4.95 16.64 6.08
C GLU A 60 4.97 15.26 6.74
N ALA A 61 4.28 15.08 7.88
CA ALA A 61 4.09 13.74 8.47
C ALA A 61 3.31 12.81 7.53
N ARG A 62 2.31 13.32 6.79
CA ARG A 62 1.57 12.56 5.77
C ARG A 62 2.47 12.19 4.60
N ARG A 63 3.31 13.10 4.10
CA ARG A 63 4.31 12.83 3.05
C ARG A 63 5.34 11.80 3.52
N GLU A 64 5.80 11.88 4.76
CA GLU A 64 6.74 10.91 5.32
C GLU A 64 6.13 9.52 5.47
N ARG A 65 4.90 9.44 6.04
CA ARG A 65 4.13 8.18 6.06
C ARG A 65 3.94 7.62 4.65
N PHE A 66 3.70 8.47 3.65
CA PHE A 66 3.60 8.03 2.25
C PHE A 66 4.95 7.49 1.72
N ARG A 67 6.07 8.19 1.93
CA ARG A 67 7.41 7.73 1.55
C ARG A 67 7.76 6.38 2.20
N CYS A 68 7.55 6.24 3.51
CA CYS A 68 7.76 4.97 4.21
C CYS A 68 6.92 3.83 3.62
N ARG A 69 5.68 4.11 3.20
CA ARG A 69 4.81 3.12 2.55
C ARG A 69 5.33 2.73 1.17
N ILE A 70 5.80 3.68 0.36
CA ILE A 70 6.42 3.39 -0.95
C ILE A 70 7.67 2.54 -0.79
N GLU A 71 8.58 2.91 0.12
CA GLU A 71 9.80 2.14 0.35
C GLU A 71 9.49 0.74 0.85
N LYS A 72 8.50 0.59 1.75
CA LYS A 72 8.03 -0.73 2.19
C LYS A 72 7.43 -1.55 1.05
N ARG A 73 6.69 -0.93 0.11
CA ARG A 73 6.19 -1.60 -1.11
C ARG A 73 7.33 -2.06 -2.01
N LYS A 74 8.38 -1.24 -2.19
CA LYS A 74 9.58 -1.64 -2.95
C LYS A 74 10.29 -2.82 -2.29
N GLU A 75 10.45 -2.78 -0.96
CA GLU A 75 11.01 -3.89 -0.19
C GLU A 75 10.17 -5.16 -0.35
N ILE A 76 8.84 -5.06 -0.34
CA ILE A 76 7.91 -6.18 -0.61
C ILE A 76 8.14 -6.76 -2.00
N ILE A 77 8.05 -5.92 -3.04
CA ILE A 77 8.18 -6.36 -4.44
C ILE A 77 9.55 -7.00 -4.66
N ALA A 78 10.63 -6.37 -4.17
CA ALA A 78 11.97 -6.92 -4.27
C ALA A 78 12.11 -8.26 -3.52
N ALA A 79 11.52 -8.38 -2.33
CA ALA A 79 11.50 -9.64 -1.58
C ALA A 79 10.65 -10.72 -2.24
N MET A 80 9.66 -10.36 -3.05
CA MET A 80 8.85 -11.30 -3.84
C MET A 80 9.62 -11.84 -5.05
N SER A 81 10.44 -11.00 -5.70
CA SER A 81 11.30 -11.41 -6.82
C SER A 81 12.47 -12.30 -6.39
N ASP A 82 12.81 -12.30 -5.10
CA ASP A 82 13.95 -13.05 -4.55
C ASP A 82 13.46 -14.41 -4.00
N SER A 83 13.27 -15.38 -4.92
CA SER A 83 12.64 -16.70 -4.68
C SER A 83 13.34 -17.58 -3.61
N ASN A 84 14.54 -17.21 -3.15
CA ASN A 84 15.32 -17.96 -2.16
C ASN A 84 15.08 -17.55 -0.70
N ARG A 85 14.22 -16.57 -0.40
CA ARG A 85 13.94 -16.12 0.98
C ARG A 85 12.72 -16.82 1.59
N LEU A 86 12.96 -18.00 2.17
CA LEU A 86 12.00 -18.79 2.97
C LEU A 86 11.42 -18.09 4.23
N GLU A 87 11.84 -16.87 4.55
CA GLU A 87 11.44 -16.15 5.76
C GLU A 87 10.92 -14.73 5.46
N SER A 88 10.35 -14.51 4.28
CA SER A 88 9.73 -13.22 3.98
C SER A 88 8.50 -13.02 4.89
N PRO A 89 8.38 -11.90 5.63
CA PRO A 89 7.19 -11.62 6.45
C PRO A 89 5.90 -11.47 5.61
N PHE A 90 6.01 -11.51 4.29
CA PHE A 90 4.92 -11.53 3.32
C PHE A 90 4.47 -12.95 2.93
N HIS A 91 5.00 -13.99 3.59
CA HIS A 91 4.61 -15.40 3.48
C HIS A 91 3.14 -15.71 3.84
N ARG A 92 2.28 -14.71 4.08
CA ARG A 92 0.84 -14.89 4.33
C ARG A 92 -0.04 -13.98 3.50
N THR A 93 0.57 -13.33 2.51
CA THR A 93 -0.07 -12.30 1.72
C THR A 93 -0.73 -12.98 0.54
N ILE A 94 -2.06 -13.02 0.54
CA ILE A 94 -2.83 -13.41 -0.64
C ILE A 94 -2.65 -12.29 -1.66
N PHE A 95 -2.12 -12.62 -2.83
CA PHE A 95 -2.05 -11.68 -3.91
C PHE A 95 -3.27 -11.86 -4.79
N ALA A 96 -3.99 -10.77 -5.02
CA ALA A 96 -5.13 -10.73 -5.92
C ALA A 96 -4.73 -9.87 -7.11
N THR A 97 -4.81 -10.40 -8.32
CA THR A 97 -4.70 -9.58 -9.53
C THR A 97 -5.98 -9.56 -10.34
N LEU A 98 -6.28 -8.39 -10.92
CA LEU A 98 -7.41 -8.15 -11.82
C LEU A 98 -6.85 -8.08 -13.24
N ASP A 99 -7.24 -9.02 -14.08
CA ASP A 99 -6.90 -9.04 -15.51
C ASP A 99 -7.97 -8.26 -16.28
N MET A 100 -7.57 -7.14 -16.91
CA MET A 100 -8.47 -6.22 -17.62
C MET A 100 -8.46 -6.45 -19.15
N LYS A 101 -7.81 -7.51 -19.63
CA LYS A 101 -7.54 -7.76 -21.05
C LYS A 101 -8.81 -7.95 -21.89
N TYR A 102 -9.93 -8.31 -21.28
CA TYR A 102 -11.11 -8.81 -22.02
C TYR A 102 -11.99 -7.74 -22.65
N ASN A 103 -11.73 -6.45 -22.44
CA ASN A 103 -12.54 -5.40 -23.02
C ASN A 103 -11.67 -4.26 -23.60
N PRO A 104 -11.56 -4.15 -24.95
CA PRO A 104 -10.67 -3.18 -25.58
C PRO A 104 -11.16 -1.72 -25.48
N GLN A 105 -12.41 -1.49 -25.09
CA GLN A 105 -12.97 -0.15 -24.84
C GLN A 105 -13.98 -0.15 -23.68
N PRO A 106 -13.56 -0.45 -22.44
CA PRO A 106 -14.48 -0.38 -21.32
C PRO A 106 -14.80 1.09 -21.09
N ARG A 107 -16.09 1.43 -20.98
CA ARG A 107 -16.51 2.79 -20.62
C ARG A 107 -15.84 3.18 -19.30
N GLN A 108 -15.39 4.42 -19.13
CA GLN A 108 -14.75 4.87 -17.88
C GLN A 108 -15.60 4.59 -16.63
N SER A 109 -16.94 4.65 -16.77
CA SER A 109 -17.90 4.29 -15.72
C SER A 109 -17.79 2.83 -15.25
N TYR A 110 -17.41 1.92 -16.17
CA TYR A 110 -17.19 0.51 -15.89
C TYR A 110 -16.04 0.33 -14.90
N PHE A 111 -14.87 0.88 -15.23
CA PHE A 111 -13.70 0.82 -14.36
C PHE A 111 -13.99 1.45 -13.01
N SER A 112 -14.61 2.64 -12.98
CA SER A 112 -14.96 3.31 -11.72
C SER A 112 -15.80 2.41 -10.81
N SER A 113 -16.79 1.69 -11.38
CA SER A 113 -17.60 0.73 -10.63
C SER A 113 -16.78 -0.48 -10.14
N LEU A 114 -15.93 -1.05 -10.99
CA LEU A 114 -15.08 -2.18 -10.62
C LEU A 114 -14.13 -1.81 -9.48
N PHE A 115 -13.41 -0.69 -9.59
CA PHE A 115 -12.54 -0.19 -8.52
C PHE A 115 -13.31 0.01 -7.22
N GLN A 116 -14.49 0.64 -7.27
CA GLN A 116 -15.33 0.81 -6.07
C GLN A 116 -15.72 -0.53 -5.44
N LYS A 117 -16.04 -1.56 -6.24
CA LYS A 117 -16.33 -2.91 -5.73
C LYS A 117 -15.11 -3.54 -5.07
N VAL A 118 -13.97 -3.52 -5.76
CA VAL A 118 -12.69 -4.04 -5.23
C VAL A 118 -12.35 -3.36 -3.91
N PHE A 119 -12.39 -2.03 -3.87
CA PHE A 119 -12.14 -1.29 -2.63
C PHE A 119 -13.15 -1.59 -1.54
N ARG A 120 -14.43 -1.79 -1.88
CA ARG A 120 -15.44 -2.19 -0.90
C ARG A 120 -15.13 -3.57 -0.31
N CYS A 121 -14.72 -4.54 -1.12
CA CYS A 121 -14.33 -5.88 -0.67
C CYS A 121 -13.17 -5.84 0.32
N PHE A 122 -12.23 -4.91 0.13
CA PHE A 122 -10.99 -4.84 0.90
C PHE A 122 -10.90 -3.60 1.80
N LYS A 123 -12.01 -2.90 2.06
CA LYS A 123 -12.06 -1.66 2.87
C LYS A 123 -11.44 -1.83 4.26
N HIS A 124 -11.50 -3.04 4.81
CA HIS A 124 -11.04 -3.36 6.16
C HIS A 124 -9.79 -4.26 6.17
N ILE A 125 -9.05 -4.31 5.06
CA ILE A 125 -7.85 -5.15 4.94
C ILE A 125 -6.80 -4.82 6.01
N ASP A 126 -6.65 -3.55 6.39
CA ASP A 126 -5.72 -3.11 7.44
C ASP A 126 -6.07 -3.63 8.85
N ARG A 127 -7.30 -4.14 9.04
CA ARG A 127 -7.81 -4.62 10.34
C ARG A 127 -7.73 -6.13 10.48
N VAL A 128 -7.42 -6.87 9.42
CA VAL A 128 -7.31 -8.33 9.49
C VAL A 128 -5.94 -8.76 10.00
N HIS A 129 -5.88 -9.89 10.70
CA HIS A 129 -4.63 -10.43 11.25
C HIS A 129 -3.60 -10.76 10.15
N SER A 130 -4.07 -11.10 8.94
CA SER A 130 -3.22 -11.43 7.79
C SER A 130 -3.75 -10.73 6.52
N PRO A 131 -3.34 -9.49 6.27
CA PRO A 131 -3.80 -8.73 5.11
C PRO A 131 -3.28 -9.32 3.79
N ALA A 132 -4.18 -9.44 2.82
CA ALA A 132 -3.85 -9.68 1.43
C ALA A 132 -3.15 -8.45 0.84
N TYR A 133 -2.35 -8.61 -0.22
CA TYR A 133 -1.77 -7.51 -0.98
C TYR A 133 -2.37 -7.53 -2.37
N ILE A 134 -3.15 -6.50 -2.67
CA ILE A 134 -3.95 -6.41 -3.87
C ILE A 134 -3.14 -5.68 -4.92
N ILE A 135 -2.93 -6.33 -6.06
CA ILE A 135 -2.20 -5.78 -7.20
C ILE A 135 -3.18 -5.65 -8.35
N ILE A 136 -3.41 -4.46 -8.85
CA ILE A 136 -4.24 -4.25 -10.03
C ILE A 136 -3.28 -4.13 -11.21
N SER A 137 -3.13 -5.22 -11.96
CA SER A 137 -2.26 -5.29 -13.15
C SER A 137 -2.99 -4.89 -14.43
N ASP A 138 -2.24 -4.81 -15.54
CA ASP A 138 -2.78 -4.55 -16.87
C ASP A 138 -3.69 -3.31 -16.95
N LEU A 139 -3.33 -2.26 -16.21
CA LEU A 139 -3.99 -0.98 -16.36
C LEU A 139 -3.59 -0.38 -17.71
N SER A 140 -4.47 -0.54 -18.69
CA SER A 140 -4.28 -0.03 -20.05
C SER A 140 -3.79 1.42 -20.06
N HIS A 141 -3.00 1.81 -21.06
CA HIS A 141 -2.55 3.19 -21.24
C HIS A 141 -3.70 4.21 -21.32
N ASN A 142 -4.90 3.74 -21.70
CA ASN A 142 -6.12 4.55 -21.80
C ASN A 142 -6.83 4.73 -20.45
N PHE A 143 -6.38 4.03 -19.40
CA PHE A 143 -6.76 4.37 -18.03
C PHE A 143 -6.06 5.69 -17.67
N GLN A 144 -6.67 6.80 -18.10
CA GLN A 144 -6.44 8.07 -17.43
C GLN A 144 -6.83 7.81 -15.98
N THR A 145 -5.84 7.88 -15.09
CA THR A 145 -6.06 7.96 -13.64
C THR A 145 -7.24 8.90 -13.46
N CYS A 146 -8.40 8.36 -13.11
CA CYS A 146 -9.55 9.19 -12.82
C CYS A 146 -9.03 10.24 -11.83
N ASN A 147 -9.18 11.53 -12.15
CA ASN A 147 -8.74 12.61 -11.27
C ASN A 147 -9.39 12.54 -9.87
N HIS A 148 -10.35 11.64 -9.69
CA HIS A 148 -10.75 11.11 -8.40
C HIS A 148 -9.63 10.25 -7.81
N LEU A 149 -8.82 10.87 -6.94
CA LEU A 149 -7.97 10.19 -5.95
C LEU A 149 -8.64 8.88 -5.53
N LEU A 150 -8.03 7.75 -5.92
CA LEU A 150 -8.58 6.46 -5.51
C LEU A 150 -8.63 6.48 -3.98
N PRO A 151 -9.77 6.12 -3.35
CA PRO A 151 -9.99 6.29 -1.91
C PRO A 151 -8.92 5.61 -1.02
N HIS A 152 -8.07 4.77 -1.61
CA HIS A 152 -6.99 4.06 -0.96
C HIS A 152 -5.63 4.17 -1.66
N GLU A 153 -5.31 5.25 -2.39
CA GLU A 153 -3.91 5.51 -2.81
C GLU A 153 -2.91 5.40 -1.62
N HIS A 154 -3.43 5.63 -0.43
CA HIS A 154 -2.74 5.55 0.84
C HIS A 154 -2.68 4.15 1.47
N SER A 155 -3.47 3.15 1.05
CA SER A 155 -3.40 1.83 1.69
C SER A 155 -2.10 1.13 1.34
N THR A 156 -1.35 0.65 2.33
CA THR A 156 -0.09 -0.09 2.11
C THR A 156 -0.26 -1.35 1.28
N TYR A 157 -1.46 -1.92 1.28
CA TYR A 157 -1.77 -3.22 0.69
C TYR A 157 -2.37 -3.15 -0.71
N PHE A 158 -2.40 -1.96 -1.29
CA PHE A 158 -2.87 -1.74 -2.65
C PHE A 158 -1.72 -1.27 -3.54
N HIS A 159 -1.58 -1.90 -4.69
CA HIS A 159 -0.68 -1.50 -5.74
C HIS A 159 -1.37 -1.59 -7.09
N SER A 160 -1.04 -0.66 -7.98
CA SER A 160 -1.57 -0.60 -9.33
C SER A 160 -0.38 -0.52 -10.28
N THR A 161 -0.37 -1.35 -11.32
CA THR A 161 0.69 -1.39 -12.33
C THR A 161 0.11 -1.54 -13.73
N ARG A 162 0.87 -1.09 -14.72
CA ARG A 162 0.57 -1.28 -16.15
C ARG A 162 1.11 -2.60 -16.68
N ASP A 163 2.04 -3.21 -15.97
CA ASP A 163 2.64 -4.47 -16.35
C ASP A 163 1.62 -5.60 -16.21
N LEU A 164 1.75 -6.63 -17.04
CA LEU A 164 0.94 -7.84 -16.93
C LEU A 164 1.42 -8.65 -15.72
N TYR A 165 0.51 -9.27 -14.98
CA TYR A 165 0.90 -10.13 -13.85
C TYR A 165 1.81 -11.28 -14.27
N ILE A 166 1.69 -11.76 -15.52
CA ILE A 166 2.53 -12.85 -16.06
C ILE A 166 3.99 -12.42 -16.26
N ASP A 167 4.24 -11.11 -16.40
CA ASP A 167 5.58 -10.54 -16.51
C ASP A 167 6.17 -10.19 -15.14
N LEU A 168 5.31 -10.02 -14.13
CA LEU A 168 5.70 -9.67 -12.76
C LEU A 168 6.01 -10.90 -11.90
N PHE A 169 5.46 -12.06 -12.24
CA PHE A 169 5.46 -13.22 -11.35
C PHE A 169 5.70 -14.54 -12.09
N ASP A 170 6.32 -15.49 -11.37
CA ASP A 170 6.55 -16.84 -11.86
C ASP A 170 5.22 -17.57 -12.13
N LYS A 171 5.10 -18.16 -13.32
CA LYS A 171 3.88 -18.84 -13.77
C LYS A 171 3.44 -19.98 -12.85
N ASP A 172 4.41 -20.69 -12.28
CA ASP A 172 4.17 -21.83 -11.39
C ASP A 172 3.51 -21.43 -10.06
N ARG A 173 3.46 -20.12 -9.78
CA ARG A 173 2.84 -19.57 -8.58
C ARG A 173 1.45 -18.98 -8.84
N LEU A 174 0.96 -19.02 -10.08
CA LEU A 174 -0.30 -18.39 -10.47
C LEU A 174 -1.47 -19.38 -10.35
N ILE A 175 -2.52 -18.99 -9.63
CA ILE A 175 -3.77 -19.73 -9.51
C ILE A 175 -4.92 -18.85 -9.99
N TYR A 176 -5.56 -19.22 -11.09
CA TYR A 176 -6.76 -18.52 -11.58
C TYR A 176 -7.99 -18.96 -10.81
N LEU A 177 -8.66 -18.00 -10.18
CA LEU A 177 -9.94 -18.23 -9.52
C LEU A 177 -11.07 -17.98 -10.53
N THR A 178 -11.61 -19.08 -11.05
CA THR A 178 -12.79 -19.10 -11.92
C THR A 178 -13.82 -20.12 -11.39
N PRO A 179 -15.12 -19.78 -11.39
CA PRO A 179 -16.19 -20.73 -11.05
C PRO A 179 -16.28 -21.91 -12.03
N ASP A 180 -15.75 -21.77 -13.24
CA ASP A 180 -15.76 -22.83 -14.26
C ASP A 180 -14.61 -23.84 -14.07
N SER A 181 -13.76 -23.64 -13.06
CA SER A 181 -12.69 -24.57 -12.70
C SER A 181 -13.28 -25.90 -12.24
N SER A 182 -12.81 -27.02 -12.82
CA SER A 182 -13.10 -28.36 -12.31
C SER A 182 -12.39 -28.69 -10.99
N ASN A 183 -11.40 -27.87 -10.60
CA ASN A 183 -10.64 -28.05 -9.37
C ASN A 183 -11.29 -27.29 -8.22
N GLU A 184 -11.49 -27.97 -7.09
CA GLU A 184 -11.97 -27.36 -5.86
C GLU A 184 -10.79 -26.87 -5.02
N MET A 185 -10.82 -25.59 -4.63
CA MET A 185 -9.81 -25.01 -3.75
C MET A 185 -10.17 -25.29 -2.29
N THR A 186 -9.42 -26.19 -1.67
CA THR A 186 -9.65 -26.59 -0.27
C THR A 186 -8.86 -25.77 0.74
N HIS A 187 -7.71 -25.21 0.32
CA HIS A 187 -6.78 -24.48 1.19
C HIS A 187 -6.14 -23.31 0.43
N PHE A 188 -5.85 -22.23 1.15
CA PHE A 188 -5.09 -21.10 0.60
C PHE A 188 -3.59 -21.30 0.85
N ASP A 189 -2.82 -21.54 -0.21
CA ASP A 189 -1.37 -21.49 -0.14
C ASP A 189 -0.89 -20.05 -0.24
N HIS A 190 -0.18 -19.59 0.78
CA HIS A 190 0.33 -18.23 0.87
C HIS A 190 1.54 -17.95 -0.04
N MET A 191 2.13 -18.98 -0.66
CA MET A 191 3.16 -18.81 -1.69
C MET A 191 2.59 -18.55 -3.06
N MET A 192 1.28 -18.79 -3.23
CA MET A 192 0.58 -18.68 -4.49
C MET A 192 -0.05 -17.29 -4.66
N LEU A 193 -0.20 -16.91 -5.92
CA LEU A 193 -0.79 -15.67 -6.39
C LEU A 193 -2.15 -16.01 -6.99
N PHE A 194 -3.22 -15.49 -6.39
CA PHE A 194 -4.57 -15.77 -6.82
C PHE A 194 -5.04 -14.70 -7.80
N ILE A 195 -5.51 -15.11 -8.97
CA ILE A 195 -5.93 -14.20 -10.04
C ILE A 195 -7.45 -14.17 -10.04
N PHE A 196 -8.02 -13.00 -9.81
CA PHE A 196 -9.45 -12.76 -9.94
C PHE A 196 -9.73 -12.20 -11.32
N LEU A 197 -10.44 -12.96 -12.15
CA LEU A 197 -10.86 -12.46 -13.44
C LEU A 197 -12.07 -11.53 -13.26
N GLU A 198 -12.04 -10.41 -13.97
CA GLU A 198 -13.05 -9.35 -13.96
C GLU A 198 -14.48 -9.91 -14.14
N GLU A 199 -14.64 -10.85 -15.07
CA GLU A 199 -15.92 -11.45 -15.45
C GLU A 199 -16.67 -12.04 -14.24
N TYR A 200 -15.96 -12.58 -13.26
CA TYR A 200 -16.55 -13.24 -12.10
C TYR A 200 -16.80 -12.31 -10.91
N MET A 201 -16.16 -11.14 -10.87
CA MET A 201 -16.50 -10.10 -9.88
C MET A 201 -17.81 -9.38 -10.22
N MET A 202 -18.34 -9.58 -11.42
CA MET A 202 -19.54 -8.92 -11.92
C MET A 202 -20.81 -9.78 -11.85
N MET A 203 -20.70 -11.08 -11.57
CA MET A 203 -21.86 -11.94 -11.33
C MET A 203 -22.51 -11.59 -9.99
N LYS A 204 -23.83 -11.35 -10.01
CA LYS A 204 -24.66 -10.97 -8.87
C LYS A 204 -25.24 -12.20 -8.19
#